data_AF-A0A414IZP0-F1
#
_entry.id   AF-A0A414IZP0-F1
#
_cell.length_a   1.000
_cell.length_b   1.000
_cell.length_c   1.000
_cell.angle_alpha   90.00
_cell.angle_beta   90.00
_cell.angle_gamma   90.00
#
_symmetry.space_group_name_H-M   'P 1'
#
loop_
_entity.id
_entity.type
_entity.pdbx_description
1 polymer ?
#
loop_
_entity_poly.entity_id
_entity_poly.type
_entity_poly.pdbx_seq_one_letter_code
_entity_poly.pdbx_strand_id
1 'polypeptide(L)'
;MFLTEQQEPERGISELQKLSGIIKEYHSDECLDYAKVQETLATIYLMTANLSHAKTHFKKAFKIYEKIWADEPEMIEAKYLEIQELYPQIGFSIGKTLSGLLTK
;
A
#
# COMPACT_ATOMS: atom_id res chain seq x y z
N MET A 1 0.18 14.03 1.63
CA MET A 1 1.06 13.98 0.44
C MET A 1 2.38 14.64 0.82
N PHE A 2 3.43 13.86 1.11
CA PHE A 2 4.77 14.41 1.43
C PHE A 2 5.94 13.40 1.26
N LEU A 3 5.67 12.09 1.11
CA LEU A 3 6.72 11.07 0.93
C LEU A 3 6.88 10.56 -0.51
N THR A 4 6.04 11.00 -1.45
CA THR A 4 6.10 10.59 -2.86
C THR A 4 6.89 11.56 -3.75
N GLU A 5 7.26 12.74 -3.23
CA GLU A 5 8.05 13.75 -3.95
C GLU A 5 9.55 13.65 -3.69
N GLN A 6 9.96 13.00 -2.60
CA GLN A 6 11.35 12.57 -2.45
C GLN A 6 11.48 11.19 -3.08
N GLN A 7 12.32 11.07 -4.11
CA GLN A 7 12.64 9.85 -4.86
C GLN A 7 13.41 8.82 -4.00
N GLU A 8 12.94 8.52 -2.79
CA GLU A 8 13.53 7.49 -1.92
C GLU A 8 12.44 6.52 -1.45
N PRO A 9 11.79 5.78 -2.38
CA PRO A 9 10.84 4.74 -2.01
C PRO A 9 11.46 3.73 -1.03
N GLU A 10 12.77 3.49 -1.09
CA GLU A 10 13.53 2.64 -0.17
C GLU A 10 13.51 3.18 1.26
N ARG A 11 13.68 4.50 1.44
CA ARG A 11 13.61 5.14 2.75
C ARG A 11 12.19 5.07 3.31
N GLY A 12 11.18 5.34 2.46
CA GLY A 12 9.78 5.19 2.83
C GLY A 12 9.45 3.77 3.29
N ILE A 13 9.91 2.76 2.55
CA ILE A 13 9.76 1.34 2.90
C ILE A 13 10.45 1.04 4.24
N SER A 14 11.69 1.49 4.44
CA SER A 14 12.45 1.26 5.67
C SER A 14 11.76 1.84 6.90
N GLU A 15 11.32 3.09 6.85
CA GLU A 15 10.61 3.73 7.97
C GLU A 15 9.27 3.05 8.26
N LEU A 16 8.51 2.66 7.22
CA LEU A 16 7.27 1.91 7.40
C LEU A 16 7.48 0.51 7.96
N GLN A 17 8.58 -0.16 7.62
CA GLN A 17 8.94 -1.45 8.20
C GLN A 17 9.30 -1.31 9.69
N LYS A 18 10.01 -0.25 10.10
CA LYS A 18 10.27 0.05 11.52
C LYS A 18 8.97 0.32 12.27
N LEU A 19 8.12 1.19 11.73
CA LEU A 19 6.80 1.51 12.31
C LEU A 19 5.94 0.26 12.44
N SER A 20 5.90 -0.58 11.40
CA SER A 20 5.25 -1.89 11.42
C SER A 20 5.75 -2.72 12.61
N GLY A 21 7.07 -2.79 12.84
CA GLY A 21 7.66 -3.50 13.99
C GLY A 21 7.18 -2.96 15.34
N ILE A 22 7.17 -1.63 15.51
CA ILE A 22 6.71 -0.98 16.75
C ILE A 22 5.22 -1.26 17.00
N ILE A 23 4.37 -1.16 15.98
CA ILE A 23 2.93 -1.44 16.14
C ILE A 23 2.70 -2.89 16.56
N LYS A 24 3.45 -3.83 15.99
CA LYS A 24 3.37 -5.24 16.40
C LYS A 24 3.76 -5.45 17.86
N GLU A 25 4.79 -4.75 18.32
CA GLU A 25 5.34 -4.90 19.66
C GLU A 25 4.41 -4.31 20.74
N TYR A 26 3.82 -3.14 20.47
CA TYR A 26 3.08 -2.38 21.48
C TYR A 26 1.54 -2.48 21.37
N HIS A 27 1.00 -2.86 20.21
CA HIS A 27 -0.44 -3.00 20.01
C HIS A 27 -0.83 -4.43 19.60
N SER A 28 -0.76 -4.73 18.30
CA SER A 28 -1.09 -6.03 17.71
C SER A 28 -0.82 -5.95 16.20
N ASP A 29 -0.51 -7.08 15.56
CA ASP A 29 -0.49 -7.16 14.10
C ASP A 29 -1.88 -7.42 13.47
N GLU A 30 -2.93 -7.34 14.28
CA GLU A 30 -4.33 -7.44 13.87
C GLU A 30 -5.12 -6.12 14.08
N CYS A 31 -4.46 -4.98 14.28
CA CYS A 31 -5.14 -3.68 14.42
C CYS A 31 -5.20 -2.88 13.09
N LEU A 32 -6.09 -1.89 13.03
CA LEU A 32 -6.25 -1.02 11.86
C LEU A 32 -4.98 -0.24 11.51
N ASP A 33 -4.21 0.21 12.51
CA ASP A 33 -2.95 0.93 12.27
C ASP A 33 -1.94 0.05 11.52
N TYR A 34 -1.81 -1.21 11.94
CA TYR A 34 -0.96 -2.17 11.26
C TYR A 34 -1.46 -2.44 9.83
N ALA A 35 -2.77 -2.61 9.65
CA ALA A 35 -3.38 -2.78 8.32
C ALA A 35 -3.04 -1.61 7.39
N LYS A 36 -3.13 -0.37 7.90
CA LYS A 36 -2.83 0.83 7.10
C LYS A 36 -1.35 0.97 6.74
N VAL A 37 -0.45 0.54 7.63
CA VAL A 37 0.99 0.45 7.30
C VAL A 37 1.24 -0.59 6.21
N GLN A 38 0.60 -1.76 6.28
CA GLN A 38 0.71 -2.77 5.22
C GLN A 38 0.16 -2.26 3.88
N GLU A 39 -1.00 -1.59 3.89
CA GLU A 39 -1.57 -0.98 2.68
C GLU A 39 -0.63 0.07 2.07
N THR A 40 -0.03 0.92 2.90
CA THR A 40 0.92 1.95 2.44
C THR A 40 2.17 1.32 1.83
N LEU A 41 2.74 0.29 2.47
CA LEU A 41 3.83 -0.50 1.90
C LEU A 41 3.44 -1.11 0.55
N ALA A 42 2.23 -1.67 0.46
CA ALA A 42 1.73 -2.27 -0.77
C ALA A 42 1.64 -1.26 -1.92
N THR A 43 1.13 -0.06 -1.63
CA THR A 43 1.02 1.03 -2.60
C THR A 43 2.40 1.51 -3.07
N ILE A 44 3.38 1.65 -2.18
CA ILE A 44 4.76 2.03 -2.57
C ILE A 44 5.39 0.94 -3.45
N TYR A 45 5.20 -0.33 -3.11
CA TYR A 45 5.66 -1.44 -3.96
C TYR A 45 4.96 -1.46 -5.32
N LEU A 46 3.67 -1.10 -5.38
CA LEU A 46 2.93 -0.99 -6.64
C LEU A 46 3.46 0.17 -7.50
N MET A 47 3.75 1.33 -6.90
CA MET A 47 4.34 2.49 -7.57
C MET A 47 5.74 2.19 -8.14
N THR A 48 6.49 1.29 -7.51
CA THR A 48 7.82 0.83 -7.97
C THR A 48 7.75 -0.42 -8.85
N ALA A 49 6.56 -0.80 -9.33
CA ALA A 49 6.30 -1.99 -10.16
C ALA A 49 6.69 -3.34 -9.53
N ASN A 50 6.90 -3.40 -8.20
CA ASN A 50 7.18 -4.62 -7.46
C ASN A 50 5.88 -5.33 -7.03
N LEU A 51 5.21 -5.94 -8.02
CA LEU A 51 3.88 -6.53 -7.85
C LEU A 51 3.83 -7.67 -6.81
N SER A 52 4.92 -8.42 -6.66
CA SER A 52 5.00 -9.55 -5.72
C SER A 52 4.91 -9.06 -4.26
N HIS A 53 5.68 -8.03 -3.92
CA HIS A 53 5.64 -7.44 -2.59
C HIS A 53 4.32 -6.69 -2.35
N ALA A 54 3.84 -5.93 -3.34
CA ALA A 54 2.55 -5.26 -3.25
C ALA A 54 1.42 -6.25 -2.91
N LYS A 55 1.32 -7.36 -3.64
CA LYS A 55 0.33 -8.41 -3.39
C LYS A 55 0.43 -8.99 -1.97
N THR A 56 1.65 -9.22 -1.50
CA THR A 56 1.88 -9.79 -0.15
C THR A 56 1.38 -8.84 0.95
N HIS A 57 1.66 -7.54 0.81
CA HIS A 57 1.26 -6.54 1.78
C HIS A 57 -0.25 -6.24 1.73
N PHE A 58 -0.85 -6.15 0.53
CA PHE A 58 -2.31 -6.01 0.40
C PHE A 58 -3.05 -7.17 1.06
N LYS A 59 -2.61 -8.42 0.85
CA LYS A 59 -3.22 -9.59 1.51
C LYS A 59 -3.21 -9.49 3.04
N LYS A 60 -2.14 -8.97 3.62
CA LYS A 60 -2.05 -8.75 5.08
C LYS A 60 -3.03 -7.69 5.54
N ALA A 61 -3.10 -6.55 4.84
CA ALA A 61 -4.04 -5.47 5.15
C ALA A 61 -5.49 -5.95 5.06
N PHE A 62 -5.87 -6.60 3.95
CA PHE A 62 -7.23 -7.09 3.73
C PHE A 62 -7.67 -8.13 4.76
N LYS A 63 -6.80 -9.07 5.14
CA LYS A 63 -7.13 -10.05 6.19
C LYS A 63 -7.55 -9.36 7.50
N ILE A 64 -6.94 -8.22 7.82
CA ILE A 64 -7.25 -7.46 9.04
C ILE A 64 -8.52 -6.65 8.86
N TYR A 65 -8.66 -5.96 7.72
CA TYR A 65 -9.89 -5.25 7.40
C TYR A 65 -11.10 -6.19 7.46
N GLU A 66 -11.04 -7.35 6.80
CA GLU A 66 -12.11 -8.36 6.78
C GLU A 66 -12.46 -8.86 8.18
N LYS A 67 -11.48 -8.95 9.08
CA LYS A 67 -11.71 -9.33 10.47
C LYS A 67 -12.38 -8.22 11.27
N ILE A 68 -11.93 -6.97 11.12
CA ILE A 68 -12.39 -5.82 11.92
C ILE A 68 -13.77 -5.35 11.45
N TRP A 69 -14.02 -5.33 10.15
CA TRP A 69 -15.29 -4.94 9.54
C TRP A 69 -16.16 -6.14 9.18
N ALA A 70 -16.05 -7.24 9.93
CA ALA A 70 -16.83 -8.45 9.67
C ALA A 70 -18.35 -8.20 9.66
N ASP A 71 -18.81 -7.24 10.46
CA ASP A 71 -20.22 -6.83 10.56
C ASP A 71 -20.57 -5.64 9.64
N GLU A 72 -19.61 -5.12 8.87
CA GLU A 72 -19.75 -3.94 8.00
C GLU A 72 -19.20 -4.23 6.59
N PRO A 73 -19.85 -5.11 5.80
CA PRO A 73 -19.35 -5.55 4.50
C PRO A 73 -19.19 -4.40 3.49
N GLU A 74 -20.00 -3.34 3.59
CA GLU A 74 -19.90 -2.15 2.75
C GLU A 74 -18.55 -1.44 2.93
N MET A 75 -17.98 -1.48 4.14
CA MET A 75 -16.68 -0.89 4.41
C MET A 75 -15.56 -1.66 3.71
N ILE A 76 -15.69 -2.99 3.60
CA ILE A 76 -14.77 -3.87 2.87
C ILE A 76 -14.87 -3.64 1.37
N GLU A 77 -16.09 -3.63 0.83
CA GLU A 77 -16.34 -3.36 -0.59
C GLU A 77 -15.76 -2.01 -1.01
N ALA A 78 -15.98 -0.97 -0.21
CA ALA A 78 -15.41 0.36 -0.46
C ALA A 78 -13.88 0.33 -0.51
N LYS A 79 -13.20 -0.46 0.34
CA LYS A 79 -11.73 -0.57 0.29
C LYS A 79 -11.24 -1.38 -0.89
N TYR A 80 -11.96 -2.42 -1.29
CA TYR A 80 -11.65 -3.14 -2.53
C TYR A 80 -11.75 -2.21 -3.75
N LEU A 81 -12.80 -1.37 -3.81
CA LEU A 81 -12.96 -0.37 -4.88
C LEU A 81 -11.84 0.67 -4.86
N GLU A 82 -11.53 1.26 -3.70
CA GLU A 82 -10.43 2.22 -3.54
C GLU A 82 -9.11 1.66 -4.08
N ILE A 83 -8.76 0.41 -3.72
CA ILE A 83 -7.53 -0.23 -4.18
C ILE A 83 -7.60 -0.62 -5.66
N GLN A 84 -8.78 -1.02 -6.17
CA GLN A 84 -8.96 -1.29 -7.60
C GLN A 84 -8.71 -0.04 -8.46
N GLU A 85 -9.16 1.13 -8.01
CA GLU A 85 -8.95 2.41 -8.69
C GLU A 85 -7.49 2.87 -8.68
N LEU A 86 -6.68 2.43 -7.72
CA LEU A 86 -5.24 2.74 -7.68
C LEU A 86 -4.45 2.07 -8.81
N TYR A 87 -4.81 0.85 -9.22
CA TYR A 87 -4.10 0.12 -10.28
C TYR A 87 -4.02 0.87 -11.61
N PRO A 88 -5.13 1.33 -12.23
CA PRO A 88 -5.06 2.06 -13.49
C PRO A 88 -4.34 3.41 -13.35
N GLN A 89 -4.49 4.11 -12.22
CA GLN A 89 -3.80 5.38 -11.97
C GLN A 89 -2.28 5.21 -11.93
N ILE A 90 -1.81 4.22 -11.17
CA ILE A 90 -0.37 3.92 -11.06
C ILE A 90 0.16 3.39 -12.39
N GLY A 91 -0.57 2.48 -13.06
CA GLY A 91 -0.19 1.97 -14.37
C GLY A 91 -0.05 3.09 -15.42
N PHE A 92 -0.99 4.04 -15.44
CA PHE A 92 -0.92 5.21 -16.30
C PHE A 92 0.30 6.10 -15.97
N SER A 93 0.56 6.35 -14.68
CA SER A 93 1.72 7.14 -14.24
C SER A 93 3.06 6.53 -14.67
N ILE A 94 3.20 5.20 -14.52
CA ILE A 94 4.38 4.45 -14.97
C ILE A 94 4.52 4.57 -16.49
N GLY A 95 3.43 4.36 -17.24
CA GLY A 95 3.43 4.46 -18.70
C GLY A 95 3.86 5.86 -19.19
N LYS A 96 3.35 6.92 -18.56
CA LYS A 96 3.75 8.31 -18.86
C LYS A 96 5.23 8.56 -18.58
N THR A 97 5.74 8.04 -17.47
CA THR A 97 7.16 8.15 -17.09
C THR A 97 8.06 7.46 -18.12
N LEU A 98 7.72 6.22 -18.50
CA LEU A 98 8.46 5.47 -19.53
C LEU A 98 8.41 6.16 -20.89
N SER A 99 7.24 6.63 -21.32
CA SER A 99 7.11 7.38 -22.57
C SER A 99 8.01 8.61 -22.58
N GLY A 100 8.07 9.36 -21.47
CA GLY A 100 8.93 10.54 -21.36
C GLY A 100 10.43 10.24 -21.41
N LEU A 101 10.85 9.04 -20.98
CA LEU A 101 12.24 8.56 -21.12
C LEU A 101 12.57 8.17 -22.56
N LEU A 102 11.60 7.67 -23.32
CA LEU A 102 11.79 7.23 -24.71
C LEU A 102 11.73 8.38 -25.72
N THR A 103 11.09 9.50 -25.37
CA THR A 103 10.95 10.68 -26.24
C THR A 103 12.00 11.77 -25.98
N LYS A 104 12.98 11.52 -25.12
CA LYS A 104 14.15 12.38 -24.86
C LYS A 104 15.40 11.72 -25.43
#